data_AF-A0A917HWK3-F1
#
_entry.id   AF-A0A917HWK3-F1
#
_cell.length_a   1.000
_cell.length_b   1.000
_cell.length_c   1.000
_cell.angle_alpha   90.00
_cell.angle_beta   90.00
_cell.angle_gamma   90.00
#
_symmetry.space_group_name_H-M   'P 1'
#
loop_
_entity.id
_entity.type
_entity.pdbx_description
1 polymer ?
#
loop_
_entity_poly.entity_id
_entity_poly.type
_entity_poly.pdbx_seq_one_letter_code
_entity_poly.pdbx_strand_id
1 'polypeptide(L)'
;MRNILFLLFLSLVISCKQENKQKVSIESDANFLASDALEGRQTGTDGEKKAVEYIQKRFKDLGLEGKGTDGFLQAFSFKPKTHPHEEIKFTENADGTITGTNVVGYLDNKAENTIVIGAHFDHLGYGGDGSLYRDSIKAIHNGADDNASGVAVMLNLIEKLKGNHKNNNYLFMAFSGEEMGLLGSNYFVKNPTIDLKKVNYMINMDMVGRLKQDSALAVYGTGTSPIFKQVLKSHNDNFKLIQKESGIGPSDHTSFYLADIPVLHFFTGQHEDYHKPGDDADKLNYKGMRTIGSYIYNIIGDLNDNGKLAFRTTKNESEETPRYKVSMGVVPDYMYDGKGMKIDGVSEGKPAKKAGVKKGDVLVKFDGEKITDMMGYMKALAKTKEGDKKTIVVNRNGKEVSLTIEF
;
A
#
# COMPACT_ATOMS: atom_id res chain seq x y z
N MET A 1 34.93 64.42 4.33
CA MET A 1 34.26 63.25 3.70
C MET A 1 33.51 62.49 4.79
N ARG A 2 32.35 63.00 5.20
CA ARG A 2 31.59 62.53 6.36
C ARG A 2 30.17 62.26 5.90
N ASN A 3 29.99 61.31 4.98
CA ASN A 3 28.69 60.89 4.42
C ASN A 3 28.74 59.52 3.69
N ILE A 4 29.76 58.68 3.92
CA ILE A 4 29.88 57.35 3.27
C ILE A 4 29.67 56.20 4.28
N LEU A 5 29.45 56.49 5.56
CA LEU A 5 29.26 55.45 6.58
C LEU A 5 27.79 55.13 6.91
N PHE A 6 26.83 55.84 6.30
CA PHE A 6 25.39 55.62 6.54
C PHE A 6 24.69 54.78 5.45
N LEU A 7 25.38 54.49 4.36
CA LEU A 7 24.84 53.70 3.23
C LEU A 7 25.15 52.20 3.31
N LEU A 8 25.97 51.78 4.27
CA LEU A 8 26.33 50.37 4.49
C LEU A 8 25.48 49.67 5.56
N PHE A 9 24.62 50.41 6.27
CA PHE A 9 23.73 49.84 7.29
C PHE A 9 22.31 49.56 6.77
N LEU A 10 22.01 49.90 5.51
CA LEU A 10 20.69 49.74 4.88
C LEU A 10 20.63 48.64 3.81
N SER A 11 21.68 47.83 3.65
CA SER A 11 21.73 46.70 2.72
C SER A 11 21.67 45.33 3.42
N LEU A 12 21.48 45.31 4.75
CA LEU A 12 21.33 44.09 5.56
C LEU A 12 19.87 43.69 5.78
N VAL A 13 18.93 44.24 4.99
CA VAL A 13 17.64 43.60 4.75
C VAL A 13 17.87 42.48 3.73
N ILE A 14 18.70 41.51 4.12
CA ILE A 14 18.87 40.27 3.37
C ILE A 14 17.49 39.66 3.33
N SER A 15 16.95 39.68 2.11
CA SER A 15 15.79 38.96 1.65
C SER A 15 15.66 37.63 2.41
N CYS A 16 14.80 37.62 3.43
CA CYS A 16 14.10 36.39 3.78
C CYS A 16 13.30 36.04 2.53
N LYS A 17 13.93 35.31 1.61
CA LYS A 17 13.24 34.60 0.55
C LYS A 17 12.40 33.59 1.32
N GLN A 18 11.17 33.97 1.66
CA GLN A 18 10.21 33.11 2.30
C GLN A 18 10.06 31.93 1.33
N GLU A 19 10.73 30.83 1.62
CA GLU A 19 10.60 29.59 0.87
C GLU A 19 9.11 29.32 0.87
N ASN A 20 8.50 29.47 -0.31
CA ASN A 20 7.05 29.37 -0.45
C ASN A 20 6.72 27.90 -0.24
N LYS A 21 6.45 27.52 1.02
CA LYS A 21 6.13 26.15 1.40
C LYS A 21 4.93 25.72 0.56
N GLN A 22 5.17 24.76 -0.33
CA GLN A 22 4.12 24.27 -1.21
C GLN A 22 3.00 23.71 -0.34
N LYS A 23 1.81 24.32 -0.45
CA LYS A 23 0.61 23.88 0.27
C LYS A 23 0.39 22.39 0.04
N VAL A 24 0.01 21.66 1.10
CA VAL A 24 -0.33 20.24 0.94
C VAL A 24 -1.60 20.12 0.12
N SER A 25 -1.53 19.28 -0.91
CA SER A 25 -2.66 18.98 -1.77
C SER A 25 -2.52 17.56 -2.25
N ILE A 26 -3.45 16.69 -1.81
CA ILE A 26 -3.52 15.29 -2.24
C ILE A 26 -3.38 15.17 -3.76
N GLU A 27 -4.01 16.08 -4.51
CA GLU A 27 -3.96 16.10 -5.96
C GLU A 27 -2.57 16.44 -6.49
N SER A 28 -1.93 17.50 -5.97
CA SER A 28 -0.57 17.86 -6.40
C SER A 28 0.45 16.78 -6.07
N ASP A 29 0.33 16.19 -4.88
CA ASP A 29 1.24 15.16 -4.39
C ASP A 29 1.10 13.86 -5.20
N ALA A 30 -0.13 13.41 -5.45
CA ALA A 30 -0.38 12.24 -6.27
C ALA A 30 0.06 12.43 -7.73
N ASN A 31 -0.25 13.58 -8.35
CA ASN A 31 0.15 13.89 -9.72
C ASN A 31 1.68 13.92 -9.89
N PHE A 32 2.41 14.49 -8.93
CA PHE A 32 3.86 14.50 -9.01
C PHE A 32 4.43 13.09 -8.90
N LEU A 33 3.99 12.34 -7.89
CA LEU A 33 4.46 10.98 -7.64
C LEU A 33 4.17 10.08 -8.84
N ALA A 34 2.98 10.19 -9.44
CA ALA A 34 2.55 9.42 -10.61
C ALA A 34 2.93 10.04 -11.98
N SER A 35 3.92 10.93 -12.03
CA SER A 35 4.35 11.52 -13.29
C SER A 35 5.43 10.69 -13.99
N ASP A 36 5.41 10.69 -15.33
CA ASP A 36 6.43 10.05 -16.18
C ASP A 36 7.87 10.46 -15.82
N ALA A 37 8.06 11.65 -15.23
CA ALA A 37 9.37 12.13 -14.79
C ALA A 37 10.03 11.26 -13.71
N LEU A 38 9.23 10.45 -13.01
CA LEU A 38 9.65 9.48 -12.00
C LEU A 38 9.72 8.05 -12.55
N GLU A 39 9.48 7.85 -13.85
CA GLU A 39 9.75 6.60 -14.56
C GLU A 39 9.17 5.34 -13.88
N GLY A 40 8.01 5.49 -13.22
CA GLY A 40 7.33 4.42 -12.50
C GLY A 40 7.98 3.94 -11.20
N ARG A 41 8.92 4.71 -10.63
CA ARG A 41 9.44 4.58 -9.25
C ARG A 41 9.91 3.16 -8.88
N GLN A 42 10.50 2.43 -9.82
CA GLN A 42 11.01 1.10 -9.52
C GLN A 42 12.17 1.16 -8.52
N THR A 43 12.13 0.29 -7.52
CA THR A 43 13.16 0.23 -6.47
C THR A 43 14.57 0.18 -7.05
N GLY A 44 15.45 1.08 -6.58
CA GLY A 44 16.83 1.27 -7.00
C GLY A 44 17.05 2.14 -8.25
N THR A 45 15.99 2.59 -8.92
CA THR A 45 16.10 3.43 -10.12
C THR A 45 16.22 4.92 -9.80
N ASP A 46 16.60 5.73 -10.80
CA ASP A 46 16.64 7.18 -10.65
C ASP A 46 15.23 7.78 -10.44
N GLY A 47 14.21 7.12 -10.98
CA GLY A 47 12.80 7.43 -10.74
C GLY A 47 12.41 7.32 -9.26
N GLU A 48 12.84 6.25 -8.58
CA GLU A 48 12.65 6.09 -7.14
C GLU A 48 13.42 7.15 -6.35
N LYS A 49 14.68 7.44 -6.71
CA LYS A 49 15.49 8.47 -6.01
C LYS A 49 14.82 9.84 -6.06
N LYS A 50 14.25 10.24 -7.20
CA LYS A 50 13.46 11.47 -7.32
C LYS A 50 12.22 11.46 -6.41
N ALA A 51 11.55 10.32 -6.27
CA ALA A 51 10.43 10.17 -5.36
C ALA A 51 10.87 10.29 -3.89
N VAL A 52 12.00 9.68 -3.51
CA VAL A 52 12.63 9.82 -2.17
C VAL A 52 12.92 11.28 -1.86
N GLU A 53 13.59 11.99 -2.76
CA GLU A 53 13.92 13.42 -2.61
C GLU A 53 12.66 14.27 -2.43
N TYR A 54 11.63 13.99 -3.23
CA TYR A 54 10.35 14.67 -3.10
C TYR A 54 9.73 14.43 -1.72
N ILE A 55 9.54 13.19 -1.31
CA ILE A 55 8.88 12.84 -0.04
C ILE A 55 9.68 13.39 1.15
N GLN A 56 11.02 13.28 1.13
CA GLN A 56 11.90 13.88 2.13
C GLN A 56 11.68 15.40 2.23
N LYS A 57 11.61 16.09 1.08
CA LYS A 57 11.34 17.53 1.05
C LYS A 57 9.95 17.84 1.65
N ARG A 58 8.92 17.06 1.30
CA ARG A 58 7.56 17.25 1.84
C ARG A 58 7.55 17.06 3.36
N PHE A 59 8.20 16.02 3.88
CA PHE A 59 8.33 15.79 5.33
C PHE A 59 9.02 16.96 6.04
N LYS A 60 10.12 17.48 5.47
CA LYS A 60 10.83 18.65 5.99
C LYS A 60 9.96 19.91 5.96
N ASP A 61 9.26 20.19 4.86
CA ASP A 61 8.39 21.36 4.71
C ASP A 61 7.25 21.34 5.75
N LEU A 62 6.71 20.14 6.03
CA LEU A 62 5.71 19.86 7.05
C LEU A 62 6.25 19.91 8.48
N GLY A 63 7.57 20.04 8.65
CA GLY A 63 8.24 20.20 9.94
C GLY A 63 8.30 18.92 10.75
N LEU A 64 8.38 17.77 10.09
CA LEU A 64 8.72 16.51 10.73
C LEU A 64 10.21 16.46 11.06
N GLU A 65 10.58 15.65 12.04
CA GLU A 65 11.95 15.27 12.33
C GLU A 65 12.32 13.99 11.57
N GLY A 66 13.55 13.89 11.10
CA GLY A 66 14.04 12.65 10.51
C GLY A 66 14.23 11.55 11.56
N LYS A 67 13.69 10.36 11.29
CA LYS A 67 13.94 9.13 12.07
C LYS A 67 14.42 7.99 11.19
N GLY A 68 15.08 8.30 10.08
CA GLY A 68 15.87 7.33 9.33
C GLY A 68 17.20 7.00 10.03
N THR A 69 18.00 6.14 9.42
CA THR A 69 19.40 5.93 9.83
C THR A 69 20.29 7.12 9.45
N ASP A 70 19.90 7.87 8.43
CA ASP A 70 20.49 9.15 8.03
C ASP A 70 19.39 10.21 7.79
N GLY A 71 19.15 11.06 8.79
CA GLY A 71 18.09 12.06 8.71
C GLY A 71 16.71 11.42 8.50
N PHE A 72 16.08 11.67 7.34
CA PHE A 72 14.81 11.03 6.97
C PHE A 72 14.99 9.67 6.29
N LEU A 73 16.20 9.30 5.89
CA LEU A 73 16.43 8.18 5.00
C LEU A 73 16.84 6.94 5.78
N GLN A 74 16.26 5.79 5.43
CA GLN A 74 16.73 4.48 5.86
C GLN A 74 16.95 3.63 4.61
N ALA A 75 18.19 3.62 4.13
CA ALA A 75 18.62 2.80 3.01
C ALA A 75 18.81 1.35 3.43
N PHE A 76 18.49 0.43 2.52
CA PHE A 76 18.76 -1.00 2.66
C PHE A 76 19.13 -1.57 1.30
N SER A 77 20.03 -2.55 1.28
CA SER A 77 20.47 -3.21 0.06
C SER A 77 20.16 -4.69 0.09
N PHE A 78 19.78 -5.23 -1.07
CA PHE A 78 19.38 -6.63 -1.22
C PHE A 78 19.82 -7.16 -2.58
N LYS A 79 20.00 -8.47 -2.68
CA LYS A 79 20.18 -9.13 -3.98
C LYS A 79 18.81 -9.56 -4.52
N PRO A 80 18.44 -9.18 -5.74
CA PRO A 80 17.22 -9.66 -6.36
C PRO A 80 17.26 -11.18 -6.52
N LYS A 81 16.11 -11.84 -6.42
CA LYS A 81 16.02 -13.30 -6.51
C LYS A 81 16.48 -13.75 -7.89
N THR A 82 17.40 -14.71 -7.92
CA THR A 82 17.75 -15.42 -9.15
C THR A 82 16.87 -16.65 -9.38
N HIS A 83 16.23 -17.15 -8.30
CA HIS A 83 15.38 -18.35 -8.31
C HIS A 83 14.08 -18.14 -7.50
N PRO A 84 12.94 -18.74 -7.90
CA PRO A 84 11.63 -18.53 -7.26
C PRO A 84 11.52 -18.96 -5.78
N HIS A 85 12.49 -19.71 -5.27
CA HIS A 85 12.48 -20.29 -3.92
C HIS A 85 13.53 -19.69 -2.98
N GLU A 86 14.29 -18.71 -3.44
CA GLU A 86 15.31 -18.05 -2.63
C GLU A 86 14.67 -16.99 -1.73
N GLU A 87 15.07 -16.97 -0.45
CA GLU A 87 14.76 -15.86 0.45
C GLU A 87 15.68 -14.68 0.13
N ILE A 88 15.11 -13.48 0.01
CA ILE A 88 15.90 -12.27 -0.19
C ILE A 88 16.71 -12.01 1.08
N LYS A 89 18.03 -11.94 0.93
CA LYS A 89 18.95 -11.58 2.01
C LYS A 89 19.35 -10.12 1.85
N PHE A 90 19.13 -9.34 2.91
CA PHE A 90 19.72 -8.02 3.02
C PHE A 90 21.25 -8.16 3.14
N THR A 91 21.98 -7.31 2.45
CA THR A 91 23.44 -7.35 2.35
C THR A 91 23.98 -5.94 2.18
N GLU A 92 25.20 -5.69 2.64
CA GLU A 92 25.86 -4.40 2.47
C GLU A 92 26.69 -4.38 1.18
N ASN A 93 26.40 -3.43 0.29
CA ASN A 93 27.28 -2.95 -0.79
C ASN A 93 28.10 -4.04 -1.51
N ALA A 94 27.42 -5.08 -2.02
CA ALA A 94 28.03 -6.16 -2.78
C ALA A 94 27.67 -6.03 -4.26
N ASP A 95 28.50 -6.58 -5.15
CA ASP A 95 28.18 -6.58 -6.59
C ASP A 95 26.81 -7.23 -6.86
N GLY A 96 26.00 -6.53 -7.65
CA GLY A 96 24.67 -6.97 -8.06
C GLY A 96 23.55 -6.69 -7.05
N THR A 97 23.76 -5.85 -6.02
CA THR A 97 22.69 -5.43 -5.11
C THR A 97 21.87 -4.27 -5.65
N ILE A 98 20.57 -4.28 -5.34
CA ILE A 98 19.66 -3.14 -5.49
C ILE A 98 19.53 -2.47 -4.13
N THR A 99 19.50 -1.14 -4.12
CA THR A 99 19.31 -0.33 -2.89
C THR A 99 17.93 0.31 -2.92
N GLY A 100 17.08 -0.04 -1.95
CA GLY A 100 15.85 0.66 -1.64
C GLY A 100 16.06 1.66 -0.50
N THR A 101 15.21 2.68 -0.40
CA THR A 101 15.29 3.70 0.66
C THR A 101 13.93 4.03 1.23
N ASN A 102 13.67 3.63 2.47
CA ASN A 102 12.51 4.12 3.21
C ASN A 102 12.69 5.60 3.55
N VAL A 103 11.61 6.37 3.53
CA VAL A 103 11.58 7.76 4.03
C VAL A 103 10.75 7.81 5.31
N VAL A 104 11.38 8.24 6.41
CA VAL A 104 10.88 8.11 7.79
C VAL A 104 10.85 9.47 8.47
N GLY A 105 9.65 10.01 8.65
CA GLY A 105 9.39 11.29 9.29
C GLY A 105 8.66 11.13 10.63
N TYR A 106 9.00 11.96 11.61
CA TYR A 106 8.49 11.85 12.97
C TYR A 106 7.89 13.16 13.46
N LEU A 107 6.69 13.07 14.03
CA LEU A 107 6.02 14.15 14.75
C LEU A 107 6.05 13.83 16.24
N ASP A 108 6.90 14.53 16.97
CA ASP A 108 7.07 14.35 18.41
C ASP A 108 6.08 15.21 19.20
N ASN A 109 5.06 14.57 19.78
CA ASN A 109 4.11 15.19 20.68
C ASN A 109 4.53 15.05 22.16
N LYS A 110 5.71 14.49 22.44
CA LYS A 110 6.18 14.10 23.78
C LYS A 110 5.27 13.07 24.47
N ALA A 111 4.57 12.27 23.68
CA ALA A 111 3.73 11.18 24.17
C ALA A 111 4.54 9.92 24.46
N GLU A 112 3.95 8.98 25.20
CA GLU A 112 4.58 7.70 25.52
C GLU A 112 4.62 6.75 24.32
N ASN A 113 3.51 6.67 23.57
CA ASN A 113 3.32 5.73 22.48
C ASN A 113 3.39 6.42 21.11
N THR A 114 3.68 5.65 20.07
CA THR A 114 3.81 6.13 18.68
C THR A 114 2.85 5.37 17.77
N ILE A 115 2.11 6.09 16.92
CA ILE A 115 1.31 5.50 15.84
C ILE A 115 2.14 5.53 14.57
N VAL A 116 2.23 4.41 13.86
CA VAL A 116 2.86 4.35 12.53
C VAL A 116 1.79 4.57 11.47
N ILE A 117 2.03 5.48 10.53
CA ILE A 117 1.16 5.75 9.38
C ILE A 117 2.01 5.55 8.13
N GLY A 118 1.65 4.58 7.30
CA GLY A 118 2.49 4.15 6.19
C GLY A 118 1.76 3.99 4.85
N ALA A 119 2.53 4.10 3.78
CA ALA A 119 2.19 3.75 2.40
C ALA A 119 3.50 3.44 1.66
N HIS A 120 3.54 2.46 0.76
CA HIS A 120 4.69 2.34 -0.13
C HIS A 120 4.63 3.39 -1.23
N PHE A 121 5.79 3.73 -1.80
CA PHE A 121 5.90 4.71 -2.87
C PHE A 121 6.56 4.15 -4.12
N ASP A 122 7.23 2.99 -4.03
CA ASP A 122 7.77 2.32 -5.21
C ASP A 122 6.65 1.76 -6.09
N HIS A 123 6.94 1.57 -7.37
CA HIS A 123 6.06 0.88 -8.31
C HIS A 123 6.88 0.13 -9.38
N LEU A 124 6.24 -0.31 -10.48
CA LEU A 124 6.81 -1.28 -11.42
C LEU A 124 7.73 -0.70 -12.50
N GLY A 125 8.03 0.59 -12.50
CA GLY A 125 8.91 1.20 -13.51
C GLY A 125 8.37 1.09 -14.93
N TYR A 126 9.12 0.46 -15.83
CA TYR A 126 8.66 0.12 -17.20
C TYR A 126 7.95 -1.24 -17.30
N GLY A 127 7.52 -1.79 -16.17
CA GLY A 127 6.93 -3.13 -16.03
C GLY A 127 7.98 -4.21 -15.71
N GLY A 128 7.67 -5.47 -16.05
CA GLY A 128 8.49 -6.63 -15.72
C GLY A 128 7.72 -7.65 -14.90
N ASP A 129 8.41 -8.30 -13.97
CA ASP A 129 7.77 -9.19 -12.99
C ASP A 129 6.77 -8.38 -12.16
N GLY A 130 5.52 -8.85 -12.11
CA GLY A 130 4.40 -8.12 -11.47
C GLY A 130 3.50 -7.37 -12.45
N SER A 131 4.01 -6.90 -13.59
CA SER A 131 3.18 -6.18 -14.58
C SER A 131 2.06 -7.07 -15.15
N LEU A 132 0.88 -6.50 -15.40
CA LEU A 132 -0.25 -7.11 -16.11
C LEU A 132 -0.41 -6.58 -17.55
N TYR A 133 0.49 -5.71 -17.99
CA TYR A 133 0.54 -5.20 -19.36
C TYR A 133 1.34 -6.16 -20.26
N ARG A 134 0.80 -6.47 -21.45
CA ARG A 134 1.33 -7.53 -22.34
C ARG A 134 1.59 -7.06 -23.77
N ASP A 135 1.72 -5.76 -23.96
CA ASP A 135 2.11 -5.19 -25.25
C ASP A 135 3.62 -5.33 -25.48
N SER A 136 4.01 -5.25 -26.74
CA SER A 136 5.39 -5.22 -27.21
C SER A 136 6.12 -3.91 -26.89
N ILE A 137 5.38 -2.82 -26.73
CA ILE A 137 5.93 -1.50 -26.42
C ILE A 137 6.09 -1.37 -24.91
N LYS A 138 7.32 -1.14 -24.43
CA LYS A 138 7.53 -0.80 -23.02
C LYS A 138 6.83 0.53 -22.70
N ALA A 139 6.11 0.55 -21.59
CA ALA A 139 5.39 1.73 -21.13
C ALA A 139 5.58 1.90 -19.62
N ILE A 140 5.59 3.16 -19.19
CA ILE A 140 5.77 3.53 -17.79
C ILE A 140 4.53 3.10 -17.03
N HIS A 141 4.73 2.44 -15.89
CA HIS A 141 3.69 2.14 -14.92
C HIS A 141 3.73 3.25 -13.89
N ASN A 142 2.85 4.23 -14.02
CA ASN A 142 2.87 5.41 -13.17
C ASN A 142 2.36 5.14 -11.75
N GLY A 143 1.55 4.10 -11.52
CA GLY A 143 1.16 3.70 -10.18
C GLY A 143 0.47 4.83 -9.41
N ALA A 144 -0.50 5.48 -10.05
CA ALA A 144 -1.23 6.59 -9.45
C ALA A 144 -2.08 6.14 -8.27
N ASP A 145 -2.85 5.06 -8.44
CA ASP A 145 -3.54 4.45 -7.32
C ASP A 145 -2.57 3.61 -6.50
N ASP A 146 -1.65 2.91 -7.17
CA ASP A 146 -0.71 1.94 -6.61
C ASP A 146 0.76 2.44 -6.66
N ASN A 147 1.27 3.18 -5.70
CA ASN A 147 0.60 3.68 -4.51
C ASN A 147 0.89 5.16 -4.22
N ALA A 148 0.96 5.99 -5.27
CA ALA A 148 1.01 7.44 -5.10
C ALA A 148 -0.22 7.97 -4.32
N SER A 149 -1.37 7.29 -4.41
CA SER A 149 -2.59 7.63 -3.69
C SER A 149 -2.41 7.56 -2.16
N GLY A 150 -1.81 6.49 -1.63
CA GLY A 150 -1.57 6.30 -0.21
C GLY A 150 -0.59 7.33 0.34
N VAL A 151 0.49 7.59 -0.38
CA VAL A 151 1.48 8.61 0.01
C VAL A 151 0.84 10.01 0.04
N ALA A 152 0.02 10.35 -0.94
CA ALA A 152 -0.67 11.64 -0.98
C ALA A 152 -1.65 11.82 0.20
N VAL A 153 -2.40 10.77 0.57
CA VAL A 153 -3.27 10.80 1.76
C VAL A 153 -2.44 10.90 3.04
N MET A 154 -1.33 10.18 3.15
CA MET A 154 -0.40 10.29 4.29
C MET A 154 0.13 11.72 4.47
N LEU A 155 0.56 12.38 3.39
CA LEU A 155 1.01 13.78 3.42
C LEU A 155 -0.09 14.73 3.92
N ASN A 156 -1.35 14.50 3.54
CA ASN A 156 -2.48 15.27 4.06
C ASN A 156 -2.78 14.97 5.54
N LEU A 157 -2.64 13.73 5.98
CA LEU A 157 -2.80 13.36 7.39
C LEU A 157 -1.77 14.04 8.29
N ILE A 158 -0.52 14.19 7.84
CA ILE A 158 0.52 14.93 8.58
C ILE A 158 0.04 16.34 8.93
N GLU A 159 -0.51 17.07 7.96
CA GLU A 159 -1.01 18.43 8.16
C GLU A 159 -2.16 18.47 9.18
N LYS A 160 -3.09 17.50 9.11
CA LYS A 160 -4.23 17.43 10.04
C LYS A 160 -3.83 17.04 11.45
N LEU A 161 -2.88 16.13 11.61
CA LEU A 161 -2.41 15.64 12.92
C LEU A 161 -1.49 16.64 13.61
N LYS A 162 -0.86 17.54 12.87
CA LYS A 162 0.00 18.57 13.46
C LYS A 162 -0.81 19.49 14.37
N GLY A 163 -0.54 19.42 15.67
CA GLY A 163 -1.24 20.21 16.68
C GLY A 163 -2.54 19.58 17.19
N ASN A 164 -2.93 18.40 16.71
CA ASN A 164 -4.13 17.64 17.10
C ASN A 164 -3.74 16.25 17.59
N HIS A 165 -4.66 15.55 18.28
CA HIS A 165 -4.50 14.15 18.73
C HIS A 165 -3.12 13.86 19.37
N LYS A 166 -2.74 14.68 20.36
CA LYS A 166 -1.36 14.72 20.88
C LYS A 166 -1.01 13.62 21.89
N ASN A 167 -1.92 12.68 22.18
CA ASN A 167 -1.64 11.62 23.15
C ASN A 167 -0.82 10.47 22.56
N ASN A 168 -0.46 10.57 21.28
CA ASN A 168 0.50 9.72 20.61
C ASN A 168 1.49 10.58 19.82
N ASN A 169 2.71 10.08 19.65
CA ASN A 169 3.61 10.55 18.61
C ASN A 169 3.24 9.88 17.28
N TYR A 170 3.73 10.42 16.17
CA TYR A 170 3.44 9.85 14.85
C TYR A 170 4.72 9.59 14.07
N LEU A 171 4.86 8.37 13.57
CA LEU A 171 5.89 7.98 12.62
C LEU A 171 5.24 7.80 11.24
N PHE A 172 5.59 8.66 10.31
CA PHE A 172 5.15 8.60 8.92
C PHE A 172 6.20 7.88 8.09
N MET A 173 5.77 6.87 7.33
CA MET A 173 6.68 5.99 6.59
C MET A 173 6.24 5.87 5.13
N ALA A 174 7.12 6.30 4.23
CA ALA A 174 7.04 5.93 2.82
C ALA A 174 7.97 4.73 2.57
N PHE A 175 7.40 3.56 2.28
CA PHE A 175 8.15 2.32 2.11
C PHE A 175 8.66 2.15 0.67
N SER A 176 9.88 1.64 0.55
CA SER A 176 10.49 1.22 -0.71
C SER A 176 10.48 -0.31 -0.83
N GLY A 177 10.46 -0.87 -2.04
CA GLY A 177 10.52 -2.30 -2.30
C GLY A 177 9.31 -3.11 -1.85
N GLU A 178 8.12 -2.50 -1.76
CA GLU A 178 6.87 -3.23 -1.47
C GLU A 178 6.57 -4.23 -2.60
N GLU A 179 6.67 -3.76 -3.84
CA GLU A 179 6.35 -4.51 -5.07
C GLU A 179 7.29 -5.71 -5.29
N MET A 180 8.44 -5.67 -4.61
CA MET A 180 9.46 -6.72 -4.61
C MET A 180 9.32 -7.68 -3.42
N GLY A 181 8.25 -7.55 -2.63
CA GLY A 181 7.91 -8.43 -1.51
C GLY A 181 8.08 -7.79 -0.14
N LEU A 182 7.48 -6.61 0.08
CA LEU A 182 7.43 -5.91 1.38
C LEU A 182 8.82 -5.58 1.96
N LEU A 183 9.82 -5.33 1.12
CA LEU A 183 11.22 -5.29 1.55
C LEU A 183 11.48 -4.14 2.54
N GLY A 184 10.95 -2.95 2.26
CA GLY A 184 11.16 -1.77 3.11
C GLY A 184 10.52 -1.90 4.49
N SER A 185 9.25 -2.31 4.55
CA SER A 185 8.57 -2.52 5.84
C SER A 185 9.19 -3.68 6.63
N ASN A 186 9.59 -4.76 5.96
CA ASN A 186 10.27 -5.88 6.60
C ASN A 186 11.64 -5.48 7.15
N TYR A 187 12.40 -4.69 6.39
CA TYR A 187 13.70 -4.18 6.82
C TYR A 187 13.55 -3.27 8.05
N PHE A 188 12.58 -2.36 8.04
CA PHE A 188 12.35 -1.44 9.15
C PHE A 188 12.01 -2.19 10.45
N VAL A 189 11.09 -3.16 10.40
CA VAL A 189 10.70 -3.92 11.60
C VAL A 189 11.88 -4.73 12.17
N LYS A 190 12.79 -5.21 11.32
CA LYS A 190 14.02 -5.91 11.75
C LYS A 190 15.13 -4.97 12.22
N ASN A 191 15.17 -3.75 11.71
CA ASN A 191 16.19 -2.74 12.00
C ASN A 191 15.52 -1.40 12.37
N PRO A 192 14.73 -1.36 13.46
CA PRO A 192 13.90 -0.21 13.74
C PRO A 192 14.75 0.95 14.27
N THR A 193 14.41 2.16 13.84
CA THR A 193 15.03 3.41 14.32
C THR A 193 14.28 4.04 15.50
N ILE A 194 13.20 3.39 15.94
CA ILE A 194 12.44 3.70 17.14
C ILE A 194 12.23 2.41 17.97
N ASP A 195 11.83 2.55 19.23
CA ASP A 195 11.48 1.38 20.05
C ASP A 195 10.11 0.82 19.62
N LEU A 196 10.11 -0.34 18.96
CA LEU A 196 8.89 -1.02 18.52
C LEU A 196 7.94 -1.36 19.68
N LYS A 197 8.45 -1.52 20.91
CA LYS A 197 7.59 -1.74 22.08
C LYS A 197 6.74 -0.52 22.42
N LYS A 198 7.09 0.67 21.94
CA LYS A 198 6.30 1.90 22.08
C LYS A 198 5.38 2.16 20.90
N VAL A 199 5.41 1.33 19.86
CA VAL A 199 4.43 1.42 18.77
C VAL A 199 3.07 0.97 19.31
N ASN A 200 2.07 1.82 19.13
CA ASN A 200 0.70 1.60 19.56
C ASN A 200 -0.04 0.71 18.56
N TYR A 201 -0.09 1.17 17.32
CA TYR A 201 -0.66 0.48 16.18
C TYR A 201 -0.14 1.09 14.88
N MET A 202 -0.35 0.39 13.78
CA MET A 202 0.04 0.81 12.44
C MET A 202 -1.19 0.96 11.53
N ILE A 203 -1.26 2.08 10.82
CA ILE A 203 -2.23 2.33 9.75
C ILE A 203 -1.48 2.31 8.42
N ASN A 204 -1.90 1.43 7.51
CA ASN A 204 -1.40 1.34 6.16
C ASN A 204 -2.42 1.82 5.14
N MET A 205 -1.97 2.53 4.12
CA MET A 205 -2.78 2.93 2.97
C MET A 205 -2.16 2.38 1.71
N ASP A 206 -2.97 1.66 0.95
CA ASP A 206 -2.59 1.05 -0.32
C ASP A 206 -3.77 1.16 -1.26
N MET A 207 -3.57 1.71 -2.46
CA MET A 207 -4.64 1.90 -3.45
C MET A 207 -5.90 2.53 -2.83
N VAL A 208 -5.77 3.77 -2.32
CA VAL A 208 -6.84 4.54 -1.67
C VAL A 208 -7.43 5.64 -2.58
N GLY A 209 -7.18 5.55 -3.87
CA GLY A 209 -7.53 6.53 -4.90
C GLY A 209 -8.82 6.25 -5.65
N ARG A 210 -9.39 5.04 -5.58
CA ARG A 210 -10.51 4.62 -6.46
C ARG A 210 -11.85 4.45 -5.77
N LEU A 211 -12.03 4.99 -4.57
CA LEU A 211 -13.30 4.94 -3.84
C LEU A 211 -14.42 5.64 -4.63
N LYS A 212 -15.32 4.90 -5.30
CA LYS A 212 -16.52 5.46 -5.95
C LYS A 212 -17.70 5.53 -4.97
N GLN A 213 -18.77 6.22 -5.35
CA GLN A 213 -19.93 6.51 -4.49
C GLN A 213 -20.70 5.25 -4.05
N ASP A 214 -20.64 4.17 -4.83
CA ASP A 214 -21.20 2.85 -4.57
C ASP A 214 -20.13 1.80 -4.21
N SER A 215 -18.87 2.22 -4.12
CA SER A 215 -17.75 1.32 -3.83
C SER A 215 -17.59 1.06 -2.35
N ALA A 216 -16.95 -0.07 -2.07
CA ALA A 216 -16.58 -0.43 -0.72
C ALA A 216 -15.15 0.04 -0.40
N LEU A 217 -14.88 0.25 0.88
CA LEU A 217 -13.53 0.36 1.42
C LEU A 217 -13.23 -0.93 2.19
N ALA A 218 -12.18 -1.64 1.79
CA ALA A 218 -11.70 -2.78 2.55
C ALA A 218 -10.81 -2.30 3.69
N VAL A 219 -10.99 -2.89 4.87
CA VAL A 219 -10.11 -2.69 6.00
C VAL A 219 -9.65 -4.05 6.51
N TYR A 220 -8.37 -4.32 6.36
CA TYR A 220 -7.69 -5.52 6.89
C TYR A 220 -7.19 -5.27 8.31
N GLY A 221 -6.90 -6.34 9.04
CA GLY A 221 -6.36 -6.28 10.41
C GLY A 221 -7.39 -5.94 11.48
N THR A 222 -8.69 -5.93 11.16
CA THR A 222 -9.75 -5.54 12.13
C THR A 222 -9.84 -6.45 13.35
N GLY A 223 -9.29 -7.67 13.27
CA GLY A 223 -9.20 -8.62 14.38
C GLY A 223 -7.97 -8.46 15.26
N THR A 224 -7.01 -7.61 14.87
CA THR A 224 -5.71 -7.46 15.56
C THR A 224 -5.78 -6.61 16.83
N SER A 225 -6.91 -5.94 17.06
CA SER A 225 -7.26 -5.32 18.34
C SER A 225 -8.76 -5.42 18.61
N PRO A 226 -9.19 -5.70 19.86
CA PRO A 226 -10.62 -5.79 20.19
C PRO A 226 -11.43 -4.52 19.90
N ILE A 227 -10.79 -3.34 19.89
CA ILE A 227 -11.47 -2.06 19.74
C ILE A 227 -11.75 -1.68 18.28
N PHE A 228 -11.00 -2.22 17.32
CA PHE A 228 -11.00 -1.73 15.93
C PHE A 228 -12.35 -1.84 15.24
N LYS A 229 -13.05 -2.97 15.37
CA LYS A 229 -14.36 -3.15 14.73
C LYS A 229 -15.39 -2.11 15.19
N GLN A 230 -15.35 -1.76 16.47
CA GLN A 230 -16.24 -0.74 17.04
C GLN A 230 -15.89 0.64 16.47
N VAL A 231 -14.62 1.03 16.53
CA VAL A 231 -14.15 2.35 16.07
C VAL A 231 -14.42 2.54 14.59
N LEU A 232 -14.12 1.54 13.75
CA LEU A 232 -14.40 1.60 12.33
C LEU A 232 -15.89 1.82 12.04
N LYS A 233 -16.77 1.10 12.76
CA LYS A 233 -18.21 1.24 12.59
C LYS A 233 -18.72 2.62 13.02
N SER A 234 -18.18 3.19 14.10
CA SER A 234 -18.62 4.49 14.64
C SER A 234 -18.35 5.68 13.74
N HIS A 235 -17.37 5.58 12.84
CA HIS A 235 -16.92 6.71 12.01
C HIS A 235 -17.28 6.57 10.53
N ASN A 236 -18.03 5.53 10.14
CA ASN A 236 -18.38 5.30 8.74
C ASN A 236 -19.88 5.38 8.46
N ASP A 237 -20.30 6.53 7.92
CA ASP A 237 -21.64 6.75 7.35
C ASP A 237 -21.64 6.91 5.82
N ASN A 238 -20.46 6.81 5.18
CA ASN A 238 -20.24 7.32 3.82
C ASN A 238 -20.10 6.24 2.74
N PHE A 239 -19.68 5.03 3.10
CA PHE A 239 -19.39 3.97 2.13
C PHE A 239 -19.62 2.58 2.72
N LYS A 240 -19.66 1.55 1.85
CA LYS A 240 -19.71 0.16 2.31
C LYS A 240 -18.36 -0.21 2.93
N LEU A 241 -18.35 -0.67 4.17
CA LEU A 241 -17.13 -1.12 4.83
C LEU A 241 -17.02 -2.66 4.74
N ILE A 242 -15.94 -3.15 4.14
CA ILE A 242 -15.61 -4.59 4.09
C ILE A 242 -14.50 -4.83 5.10
N GLN A 243 -14.80 -5.54 6.18
CA GLN A 243 -13.84 -5.81 7.25
C GLN A 243 -13.24 -7.20 7.07
N LYS A 244 -11.91 -7.28 7.05
CA LYS A 244 -11.15 -8.54 7.09
C LYS A 244 -10.44 -8.61 8.43
N GLU A 245 -10.56 -9.75 9.12
CA GLU A 245 -10.01 -9.88 10.47
C GLU A 245 -8.50 -10.04 10.47
N SER A 246 -7.98 -10.84 9.53
CA SER A 246 -6.56 -11.18 9.41
C SER A 246 -5.65 -9.96 9.42
N GLY A 247 -4.62 -9.99 10.26
CA GLY A 247 -3.50 -9.04 10.23
C GLY A 247 -2.48 -9.32 9.13
N ILE A 248 -2.60 -10.46 8.44
CA ILE A 248 -1.83 -10.78 7.23
C ILE A 248 -2.64 -10.39 6.00
N GLY A 249 -2.02 -9.62 5.12
CA GLY A 249 -2.57 -9.19 3.83
C GLY A 249 -1.47 -8.83 2.82
N PRO A 250 -1.85 -8.43 1.61
CA PRO A 250 -0.91 -8.20 0.51
C PRO A 250 -0.31 -6.77 0.56
N SER A 251 0.17 -6.31 1.72
CA SER A 251 0.78 -4.98 1.84
C SER A 251 1.61 -4.84 3.14
N ASP A 252 2.27 -3.71 3.34
CA ASP A 252 3.30 -3.46 4.36
C ASP A 252 2.86 -3.67 5.82
N HIS A 253 1.57 -3.52 6.13
CA HIS A 253 1.01 -3.79 7.45
C HIS A 253 1.35 -5.20 7.97
N THR A 254 1.52 -6.18 7.07
CA THR A 254 1.90 -7.55 7.44
C THR A 254 3.22 -7.59 8.21
N SER A 255 4.21 -6.78 7.84
CA SER A 255 5.50 -6.71 8.54
C SER A 255 5.33 -6.28 10.00
N PHE A 256 4.43 -5.34 10.28
CA PHE A 256 4.14 -4.86 11.64
C PHE A 256 3.28 -5.84 12.43
N TYR A 257 2.29 -6.47 11.80
CA TYR A 257 1.50 -7.52 12.44
C TYR A 257 2.37 -8.68 12.93
N LEU A 258 3.36 -9.11 12.13
CA LEU A 258 4.32 -10.15 12.49
C LEU A 258 5.27 -9.75 13.63
N ALA A 259 5.28 -8.47 14.02
CA ALA A 259 5.97 -7.96 15.20
C ALA A 259 5.04 -7.68 16.38
N ASP A 260 3.87 -8.33 16.40
CA ASP A 260 2.86 -8.22 17.46
C ASP A 260 2.29 -6.79 17.64
N ILE A 261 2.22 -6.02 16.55
CA ILE A 261 1.64 -4.68 16.53
C ILE A 261 0.24 -4.76 15.92
N PRO A 262 -0.79 -4.14 16.55
CA PRO A 262 -2.11 -4.01 15.93
C PRO A 262 -2.04 -3.23 14.62
N VAL A 263 -2.73 -3.70 13.59
CA VAL A 263 -2.68 -3.07 12.26
C VAL A 263 -4.06 -2.85 11.67
N LEU A 264 -4.19 -1.76 10.92
CA LEU A 264 -5.30 -1.51 10.00
C LEU A 264 -4.74 -1.18 8.63
N HIS A 265 -5.25 -1.83 7.60
CA HIS A 265 -4.86 -1.56 6.22
C HIS A 265 -6.09 -1.20 5.37
N PHE A 266 -6.07 -0.01 4.79
CA PHE A 266 -7.15 0.57 4.01
C PHE A 266 -6.87 0.39 2.52
N PHE A 267 -7.82 -0.21 1.80
CA PHE A 267 -7.68 -0.61 0.40
C PHE A 267 -8.98 -0.43 -0.37
N THR A 268 -8.97 0.21 -1.54
CA THR A 268 -10.18 0.43 -2.36
C THR A 268 -10.49 -0.69 -3.36
N GLY A 269 -9.65 -1.73 -3.41
CA GLY A 269 -9.81 -2.84 -4.34
C GLY A 269 -8.95 -2.68 -5.59
N GLN A 270 -8.74 -3.77 -6.30
CA GLN A 270 -8.12 -3.73 -7.62
C GLN A 270 -9.08 -3.11 -8.64
N HIS A 271 -8.51 -2.58 -9.72
CA HIS A 271 -9.24 -2.02 -10.85
C HIS A 271 -8.59 -2.45 -12.17
N GLU A 272 -9.20 -2.08 -13.30
CA GLU A 272 -8.78 -2.52 -14.63
C GLU A 272 -7.37 -2.07 -15.03
N ASP A 273 -6.85 -1.02 -14.38
CA ASP A 273 -5.52 -0.46 -14.59
C ASP A 273 -4.46 -0.98 -13.61
N TYR A 274 -4.84 -1.82 -12.64
CA TYR A 274 -3.90 -2.37 -11.64
C TYR A 274 -2.70 -3.05 -12.32
N HIS A 275 -1.49 -2.69 -11.89
CA HIS A 275 -0.21 -3.14 -12.46
C HIS A 275 -0.10 -2.93 -13.99
N LYS A 276 -0.66 -1.84 -14.51
CA LYS A 276 -0.59 -1.48 -15.93
C LYS A 276 -0.21 -0.01 -16.11
N PRO A 277 0.28 0.38 -17.31
CA PRO A 277 0.60 1.76 -17.63
C PRO A 277 -0.54 2.75 -17.41
N GLY A 278 -1.79 2.31 -17.58
CA GLY A 278 -2.96 3.17 -17.44
C GLY A 278 -3.34 3.53 -16.01
N ASP A 279 -2.58 3.12 -14.98
CA ASP A 279 -2.82 3.60 -13.61
C ASP A 279 -2.26 5.02 -13.43
N ASP A 280 -3.00 5.98 -13.97
CA ASP A 280 -2.63 7.39 -14.07
C ASP A 280 -3.49 8.32 -13.19
N ALA A 281 -2.91 9.48 -12.87
CA ALA A 281 -3.44 10.43 -11.91
C ALA A 281 -4.79 11.07 -12.31
N ASP A 282 -5.11 11.15 -13.60
CA ASP A 282 -6.39 11.68 -14.10
C ASP A 282 -7.57 10.78 -13.73
N LYS A 283 -7.31 9.51 -13.43
CA LYS A 283 -8.35 8.54 -13.07
C LYS A 283 -8.56 8.40 -11.55
N LEU A 284 -7.79 9.12 -10.74
CA LEU A 284 -7.95 9.14 -9.29
C LEU A 284 -9.21 9.90 -8.86
N ASN A 285 -9.92 9.38 -7.86
CA ASN A 285 -11.01 10.08 -7.20
C ASN A 285 -10.50 10.85 -5.98
N TYR A 286 -10.04 12.08 -6.20
CA TYR A 286 -9.54 12.95 -5.12
C TYR A 286 -10.58 13.28 -4.04
N LYS A 287 -11.88 13.26 -4.35
CA LYS A 287 -12.93 13.39 -3.33
C LYS A 287 -12.97 12.16 -2.44
N GLY A 288 -12.90 10.96 -3.04
CA GLY A 288 -12.80 9.68 -2.33
C GLY A 288 -11.58 9.61 -1.41
N MET A 289 -10.40 10.00 -1.92
CA MET A 289 -9.17 10.08 -1.13
C MET A 289 -9.31 11.01 0.09
N ARG A 290 -9.93 12.19 -0.08
CA ARG A 290 -10.21 13.12 1.04
C ARG A 290 -11.18 12.52 2.06
N THR A 291 -12.19 11.78 1.59
CA THR A 291 -13.13 11.05 2.46
C THR A 291 -12.38 9.99 3.28
N ILE A 292 -11.53 9.16 2.66
CA ILE A 292 -10.73 8.14 3.35
C ILE A 292 -9.77 8.79 4.34
N GLY A 293 -9.04 9.82 3.95
CA GLY A 293 -8.13 10.53 4.86
C GLY A 293 -8.86 11.18 6.05
N SER A 294 -10.10 11.63 5.88
CA SER A 294 -10.90 12.16 7.00
C SER A 294 -11.42 11.05 7.91
N TYR A 295 -11.80 9.91 7.34
CA TYR A 295 -12.18 8.73 8.10
C TYR A 295 -11.02 8.20 8.95
N ILE A 296 -9.82 8.07 8.37
CA ILE A 296 -8.59 7.68 9.09
C ILE A 296 -8.27 8.68 10.21
N TYR A 297 -8.35 9.99 9.93
CA TYR A 297 -8.14 11.02 10.94
C TYR A 297 -9.10 10.87 12.13
N ASN A 298 -10.39 10.62 11.87
CA ASN A 298 -11.40 10.43 12.92
C ASN A 298 -11.15 9.16 13.74
N ILE A 299 -10.73 8.06 13.11
CA ILE A 299 -10.32 6.83 13.79
C ILE A 299 -9.15 7.10 14.74
N ILE A 300 -8.12 7.81 14.28
CA ILE A 300 -6.99 8.20 15.12
C ILE A 300 -7.45 9.08 16.29
N GLY A 301 -8.38 9.99 16.04
CA GLY A 301 -8.95 10.85 17.08
C GLY A 301 -9.71 10.09 18.15
N ASP A 302 -10.53 9.11 17.76
CA ASP A 302 -11.28 8.25 18.68
C ASP A 302 -10.34 7.39 19.54
N LEU A 303 -9.26 6.88 18.93
CA LEU A 303 -8.26 6.05 19.60
C LEU A 303 -7.26 6.85 20.45
N ASN A 304 -7.25 8.18 20.34
CA ASN A 304 -6.20 9.03 20.90
C ASN A 304 -6.08 8.86 22.42
N ASP A 305 -7.20 8.64 23.11
CA ASP A 305 -7.26 8.60 24.58
C ASP A 305 -7.27 7.17 25.14
N ASN A 306 -7.14 6.16 24.28
CA ASN A 306 -7.19 4.75 24.67
C ASN A 306 -5.86 4.19 25.20
N GLY A 307 -4.81 5.01 25.28
CA GLY A 307 -3.48 4.54 25.64
C GLY A 307 -2.95 3.51 24.64
N LYS A 308 -2.14 2.56 25.11
CA LYS A 308 -1.62 1.49 24.26
C LYS A 308 -2.68 0.41 24.01
N LEU A 309 -2.98 0.16 22.74
CA LEU A 309 -3.98 -0.82 22.34
C LEU A 309 -3.50 -2.26 22.58
N ALA A 310 -4.45 -3.13 22.94
CA ALA A 310 -4.18 -4.55 23.07
C ALA A 310 -4.02 -5.19 21.69
N PHE A 311 -2.93 -5.95 21.51
CA PHE A 311 -2.72 -6.80 20.35
C PHE A 311 -3.44 -8.15 20.51
N ARG A 312 -3.94 -8.66 19.39
CA ARG A 312 -4.46 -10.02 19.26
C ARG A 312 -3.91 -10.65 17.99
N THR A 313 -3.31 -11.82 18.13
CA THR A 313 -3.06 -12.69 16.99
C THR A 313 -4.39 -13.10 16.39
N THR A 314 -4.54 -12.88 15.09
CA THR A 314 -5.73 -13.30 14.35
C THR A 314 -5.52 -14.74 13.91
N LYS A 315 -6.58 -15.55 13.85
CA LYS A 315 -6.51 -16.80 13.11
C LYS A 315 -6.17 -16.42 11.68
N ASN A 316 -4.96 -16.78 11.26
CA ASN A 316 -4.56 -16.61 9.89
C ASN A 316 -5.60 -17.34 9.06
N GLU A 317 -6.31 -16.62 8.19
CA GLU A 317 -6.89 -17.31 7.04
C GLU A 317 -5.69 -18.01 6.34
N SER A 318 -4.52 -17.38 6.30
CA SER A 318 -3.29 -17.74 5.57
C SER A 318 -2.38 -18.85 6.11
N GLU A 319 -2.78 -19.74 7.04
CA GLU A 319 -1.88 -20.83 7.50
C GLU A 319 -1.44 -21.81 6.39
N GLU A 320 -2.05 -21.74 5.22
CA GLU A 320 -1.47 -22.29 3.99
C GLU A 320 -1.69 -21.24 2.91
N THR A 321 -0.71 -20.35 2.66
CA THR A 321 -0.68 -19.64 1.38
C THR A 321 -0.02 -20.59 0.37
N PRO A 322 -0.82 -21.29 -0.44
CA PRO A 322 -0.35 -22.38 -1.27
C PRO A 322 0.52 -21.83 -2.41
N ARG A 323 1.69 -22.42 -2.68
CA ARG A 323 2.52 -22.02 -3.82
C ARG A 323 1.92 -22.58 -5.12
N TYR A 324 1.78 -21.74 -6.15
CA TYR A 324 1.25 -22.15 -7.46
C TYR A 324 2.35 -22.35 -8.49
N LYS A 325 2.17 -23.37 -9.34
CA LYS A 325 2.96 -23.54 -10.56
C LYS A 325 2.24 -23.03 -11.81
N VAL A 326 0.94 -22.79 -11.71
CA VAL A 326 0.07 -22.40 -12.81
C VAL A 326 -0.85 -21.25 -12.41
N SER A 327 -1.39 -20.53 -13.39
CA SER A 327 -2.36 -19.46 -13.17
C SER A 327 -3.61 -19.69 -14.02
N MET A 328 -4.78 -19.47 -13.42
CA MET A 328 -6.05 -19.52 -14.14
C MET A 328 -6.24 -18.30 -15.07
N GLY A 329 -5.54 -17.19 -14.79
CA GLY A 329 -5.71 -15.93 -15.53
C GLY A 329 -7.03 -15.22 -15.24
N VAL A 330 -7.47 -15.26 -13.98
CA VAL A 330 -8.60 -14.47 -13.48
C VAL A 330 -8.11 -13.44 -12.49
N VAL A 331 -8.83 -12.33 -12.42
CA VAL A 331 -8.68 -11.29 -11.40
C VAL A 331 -9.82 -11.50 -10.39
N PRO A 332 -9.53 -11.91 -9.15
CA PRO A 332 -10.54 -12.03 -8.13
C PRO A 332 -11.14 -10.67 -7.74
N ASP A 333 -12.42 -10.66 -7.39
CA ASP A 333 -13.06 -9.55 -6.70
C ASP A 333 -12.77 -9.66 -5.19
N TYR A 334 -11.72 -9.00 -4.72
CA TYR A 334 -11.33 -8.96 -3.30
C TYR A 334 -12.40 -8.28 -2.42
N MET A 335 -13.31 -7.52 -3.04
CA MET A 335 -14.41 -6.78 -2.41
C MET A 335 -15.71 -7.58 -2.36
N TYR A 336 -15.68 -8.83 -2.84
CA TYR A 336 -16.81 -9.74 -2.71
C TYR A 336 -16.90 -10.33 -1.30
N ASP A 337 -18.07 -10.21 -0.68
CA ASP A 337 -18.39 -10.70 0.67
C ASP A 337 -19.36 -11.90 0.67
N GLY A 338 -19.74 -12.40 -0.52
CA GLY A 338 -20.56 -13.61 -0.65
C GLY A 338 -19.75 -14.92 -0.64
N LYS A 339 -20.45 -16.06 -0.76
CA LYS A 339 -19.81 -17.38 -0.80
C LYS A 339 -19.22 -17.66 -2.18
N GLY A 340 -17.96 -18.07 -2.21
CA GLY A 340 -17.20 -18.38 -3.43
C GLY A 340 -16.17 -17.30 -3.75
N MET A 341 -15.54 -17.40 -4.91
CA MET A 341 -14.64 -16.38 -5.42
C MET A 341 -15.26 -15.71 -6.64
N LYS A 342 -15.73 -14.47 -6.49
CA LYS A 342 -16.22 -13.68 -7.61
C LYS A 342 -15.05 -13.23 -8.48
N ILE A 343 -15.28 -13.22 -9.80
CA ILE A 343 -14.29 -12.92 -10.82
C ILE A 343 -14.59 -11.53 -11.37
N ASP A 344 -13.71 -10.57 -11.10
CA ASP A 344 -13.86 -9.20 -11.60
C ASP A 344 -13.16 -8.96 -12.95
N GLY A 345 -12.26 -9.86 -13.35
CA GLY A 345 -11.58 -9.81 -14.63
C GLY A 345 -11.11 -11.18 -15.12
N VAL A 346 -10.98 -11.32 -16.44
CA VAL A 346 -10.43 -12.51 -17.08
C VAL A 346 -9.41 -12.06 -18.11
N SER A 347 -8.17 -12.55 -17.99
CA SER A 347 -7.07 -12.18 -18.87
C SER A 347 -7.20 -12.87 -20.23
N GLU A 348 -7.01 -12.12 -21.32
CA GLU A 348 -7.00 -12.68 -22.68
C GLU A 348 -5.89 -13.73 -22.87
N GLY A 349 -6.17 -14.76 -23.66
CA GLY A 349 -5.22 -15.84 -23.96
C GLY A 349 -4.90 -16.81 -22.81
N LYS A 350 -5.44 -16.59 -21.60
CA LYS A 350 -5.23 -17.46 -20.43
C LYS A 350 -6.26 -18.61 -20.32
N PRO A 351 -5.98 -19.65 -19.52
CA PRO A 351 -6.85 -20.81 -19.33
C PRO A 351 -8.32 -20.47 -19.07
N ALA A 352 -8.61 -19.53 -18.16
CA ALA A 352 -9.99 -19.12 -17.83
C ALA A 352 -10.74 -18.54 -19.03
N LYS A 353 -10.08 -17.68 -19.82
CA LYS A 353 -10.70 -17.11 -21.02
C LYS A 353 -11.00 -18.18 -22.05
N LYS A 354 -10.05 -19.07 -22.31
CA LYS A 354 -10.20 -20.21 -23.24
C LYS A 354 -11.33 -21.16 -22.80
N ALA A 355 -11.48 -21.37 -21.49
CA ALA A 355 -12.55 -22.16 -20.90
C ALA A 355 -13.92 -21.45 -20.87
N GLY A 356 -14.00 -20.17 -21.28
CA GLY A 356 -15.26 -19.42 -21.36
C GLY A 356 -15.73 -18.82 -20.02
N VAL A 357 -14.82 -18.62 -19.06
CA VAL A 357 -15.07 -17.85 -17.83
C VAL A 357 -15.30 -16.38 -18.17
N LYS A 358 -16.22 -15.73 -17.46
CA LYS A 358 -16.63 -14.34 -17.70
C LYS A 358 -16.52 -13.49 -16.43
N LYS A 359 -16.32 -12.18 -16.61
CA LYS A 359 -16.48 -11.20 -15.53
C LYS A 359 -17.88 -11.33 -14.92
N GLY A 360 -17.96 -11.31 -13.60
CA GLY A 360 -19.19 -11.48 -12.82
C GLY A 360 -19.51 -12.93 -12.44
N ASP A 361 -18.79 -13.91 -12.99
CA ASP A 361 -18.89 -15.31 -12.53
C ASP A 361 -18.42 -15.42 -11.07
N VAL A 362 -19.08 -16.28 -10.29
CA VAL A 362 -18.62 -16.64 -8.94
C VAL A 362 -18.19 -18.10 -8.94
N LEU A 363 -16.90 -18.36 -8.79
CA LEU A 363 -16.36 -19.72 -8.66
C LEU A 363 -16.84 -20.35 -7.35
N VAL A 364 -17.57 -21.46 -7.45
CA VAL A 364 -18.16 -22.18 -6.31
C VAL A 364 -17.63 -23.59 -6.15
N LYS A 365 -17.05 -24.19 -7.20
CA LYS A 365 -16.32 -25.46 -7.12
C LYS A 365 -15.12 -25.49 -8.06
N PHE A 366 -14.07 -26.18 -7.65
CA PHE A 366 -12.87 -26.44 -8.44
C PHE A 366 -12.45 -27.90 -8.25
N ASP A 367 -12.52 -28.68 -9.32
CA ASP A 367 -12.18 -30.11 -9.36
C ASP A 367 -12.86 -30.95 -8.28
N GLY A 368 -14.14 -30.66 -8.02
CA GLY A 368 -14.94 -31.31 -6.97
C GLY A 368 -14.78 -30.67 -5.58
N GLU A 369 -13.74 -29.86 -5.34
CA GLU A 369 -13.57 -29.11 -4.10
C GLU A 369 -14.49 -27.89 -4.08
N LYS A 370 -15.18 -27.67 -2.96
CA LYS A 370 -16.05 -26.51 -2.78
C LYS A 370 -15.21 -25.26 -2.52
N ILE A 371 -15.46 -24.22 -3.30
CA ILE A 371 -14.82 -22.91 -3.13
C ILE A 371 -15.76 -22.01 -2.35
N THR A 372 -15.36 -21.62 -1.14
CA THR A 372 -16.15 -20.73 -0.26
C THR A 372 -15.63 -19.30 -0.26
N ASP A 373 -14.38 -19.10 -0.68
CA ASP A 373 -13.65 -17.84 -0.62
C ASP A 373 -12.40 -17.94 -1.53
N MET A 374 -11.63 -16.85 -1.58
CA MET A 374 -10.39 -16.77 -2.35
C MET A 374 -9.37 -17.82 -1.94
N MET A 375 -9.33 -18.17 -0.65
CA MET A 375 -8.37 -19.12 -0.15
C MET A 375 -8.66 -20.54 -0.61
N GLY A 376 -9.93 -20.94 -0.64
CA GLY A 376 -10.34 -22.22 -1.21
C GLY A 376 -9.87 -22.34 -2.67
N TYR A 377 -10.06 -21.28 -3.46
CA TYR A 377 -9.57 -21.24 -4.85
C TYR A 377 -8.05 -21.38 -4.90
N MET A 378 -7.36 -20.60 -4.08
CA MET A 378 -5.92 -20.66 -3.90
C MET A 378 -5.47 -22.09 -3.59
N LYS A 379 -5.98 -22.75 -2.54
CA LYS A 379 -5.63 -24.15 -2.21
C LYS A 379 -5.87 -25.13 -3.35
N ALA A 380 -6.98 -24.98 -4.07
CA ALA A 380 -7.28 -25.81 -5.24
C ALA A 380 -6.28 -25.59 -6.39
N LEU A 381 -5.92 -24.33 -6.66
CA LEU A 381 -4.97 -23.97 -7.71
C LEU A 381 -3.55 -24.49 -7.41
N ALA A 382 -3.11 -24.54 -6.15
CA ALA A 382 -1.76 -25.03 -5.80
C ALA A 382 -1.57 -26.52 -6.02
N LYS A 383 -2.67 -27.28 -5.97
CA LYS A 383 -2.67 -28.70 -6.31
C LYS A 383 -2.59 -28.95 -7.81
N THR A 384 -2.73 -27.90 -8.63
CA THR A 384 -2.80 -27.98 -10.09
C THR A 384 -1.44 -27.76 -10.73
N LYS A 385 -1.14 -28.53 -11.79
CA LYS A 385 0.11 -28.50 -12.54
C LYS A 385 -0.14 -28.11 -14.01
N GLU A 386 0.91 -27.70 -14.69
CA GLU A 386 0.87 -27.40 -16.13
C GLU A 386 0.47 -28.67 -16.91
N GLY A 387 -0.47 -28.52 -17.84
CA GLY A 387 -1.08 -29.62 -18.60
C GLY A 387 -2.28 -30.28 -17.91
N ASP A 388 -2.61 -29.93 -16.67
CA ASP A 388 -3.80 -30.49 -16.00
C ASP A 388 -5.09 -29.97 -16.64
N LYS A 389 -6.06 -30.88 -16.79
CA LYS A 389 -7.46 -30.53 -17.10
C LYS A 389 -8.30 -30.63 -15.85
N LYS A 390 -8.87 -29.50 -15.41
CA LYS A 390 -9.69 -29.40 -14.21
C LYS A 390 -11.12 -28.99 -14.57
N THR A 391 -12.09 -29.46 -13.81
CA THR A 391 -13.49 -29.02 -13.97
C THR A 391 -13.81 -27.96 -12.92
N ILE A 392 -14.24 -26.78 -13.34
CA ILE A 392 -14.70 -25.72 -12.43
C ILE A 392 -16.21 -25.53 -12.56
N VAL A 393 -16.86 -25.11 -11.47
CA VAL A 393 -18.26 -24.69 -11.49
C VAL A 393 -18.35 -23.25 -11.06
N VAL A 394 -18.94 -22.43 -11.92
CA VAL A 394 -19.21 -21.02 -11.66
C VAL A 394 -20.70 -20.77 -11.54
N ASN A 395 -21.11 -19.92 -10.61
CA ASN A 395 -22.44 -19.33 -10.61
C ASN A 395 -22.42 -18.11 -11.54
N ARG A 396 -23.17 -18.21 -12.63
CA ARG A 396 -23.37 -17.15 -13.62
C ARG A 396 -24.83 -16.73 -13.60
N ASN A 397 -25.10 -15.53 -13.11
CA ASN A 397 -26.46 -14.96 -13.02
C ASN A 397 -27.46 -15.89 -12.30
N GLY A 398 -27.04 -16.53 -11.22
CA GLY A 398 -27.86 -17.43 -10.41
C GLY A 398 -27.91 -18.89 -10.90
N LYS A 399 -27.21 -19.24 -11.98
CA LYS A 399 -27.16 -20.61 -12.53
C LYS A 399 -25.75 -21.18 -12.43
N GLU A 400 -25.64 -22.44 -12.00
CA GLU A 400 -24.36 -23.16 -12.03
C GLU A 400 -24.00 -23.56 -13.47
N VAL A 401 -22.78 -23.23 -13.89
CA VAL A 401 -22.20 -23.55 -15.18
C VAL A 401 -20.90 -24.31 -14.93
N SER A 402 -20.80 -25.53 -15.46
CA SER A 402 -19.59 -26.34 -15.41
C SER A 402 -18.71 -26.05 -16.62
N LEU A 403 -17.42 -25.78 -16.40
CA LEU A 403 -16.43 -25.47 -17.43
C LEU A 403 -15.19 -26.35 -17.22
N THR A 404 -14.60 -26.81 -18.32
CA THR A 404 -13.31 -27.52 -18.27
C THR A 404 -12.19 -26.54 -18.60
N ILE A 405 -11.20 -26.47 -17.73
CA ILE A 405 -10.04 -25.60 -17.86
C ILE A 405 -8.77 -26.43 -18.03
N GLU A 406 -7.90 -26.00 -18.93
CA GLU A 406 -6.60 -26.62 -19.22
C GLU A 406 -5.50 -25.63 -18.85
N PHE A 407 -4.64 -26.02 -17.90
CA PHE A 407 -3.67 -25.14 -17.22
C PHE A 407 -2.30 -25.08 -17.86
#